data_AF-A0A4W6FU38-F1
#
_entry.id   AF-A0A4W6FU38-F1
#
_cell.length_a   1.000
_cell.length_b   1.000
_cell.length_c   1.000
_cell.angle_alpha   90.00
_cell.angle_beta   90.00
_cell.angle_gamma   90.00
#
_symmetry.space_group_name_H-M   'P 1'
#
loop_
_entity.id
_entity.type
_entity.pdbx_description
1 polymer ?
#
loop_
_entity_poly.entity_id
_entity_poly.type
_entity_poly.pdbx_seq_one_letter_code
_entity_poly.pdbx_strand_id
1 'polypeptide(L)'
;MANTQTKTVDVFKSVVYRIPALFYETESNTLLAFAEQRETEANCTAKELVNKSHNLLVEKAKLDNYRPLNPCPVFEKNTKTLFLFFICVEDRVEEQWQIKNRTNKARLCYITSEDLGQNWSEVTDLTYTLGEIKNWATFAVGPGHGLQMKKGRLIVPVYAYVCSSSSKSNEATSYAFALYSDDRGSTWKLGQMLQTQSGECQMAEIFDGDKSSIYCNACSQGAYKPSGFDDHRNTHCKSFFFTY
;
A
#
# COMPACT_ATOMS: atom_id res chain seq x y z
N MET A 1 -26.61 -40.76 25.99
CA MET A 1 -27.18 -39.46 25.54
C MET A 1 -26.21 -38.88 24.52
N ALA A 2 -26.60 -38.83 23.24
CA ALA A 2 -25.76 -38.29 22.17
C ALA A 2 -25.86 -36.77 22.18
N ASN A 3 -24.71 -36.10 22.32
CA ASN A 3 -24.63 -34.64 22.34
C ASN A 3 -24.56 -34.14 20.90
N THR A 4 -25.70 -33.80 20.31
CA THR A 4 -25.79 -33.27 18.95
C THR A 4 -25.29 -31.83 18.95
N GLN A 5 -24.02 -31.62 18.61
CA GLN A 5 -23.50 -30.27 18.33
C GLN A 5 -24.23 -29.70 17.11
N THR A 6 -25.07 -28.71 17.34
CA THR A 6 -25.66 -27.87 16.30
C THR A 6 -24.54 -27.11 15.59
N LYS A 7 -24.23 -27.50 14.35
CA LYS A 7 -23.43 -26.68 13.44
C LYS A 7 -24.27 -25.49 13.01
N THR A 8 -23.93 -24.31 13.51
CA THR A 8 -24.37 -23.04 12.91
C THR A 8 -23.78 -22.97 11.50
N VAL A 9 -24.65 -22.95 10.51
CA VAL A 9 -24.29 -22.65 9.12
C VAL A 9 -24.64 -21.18 8.93
N ASP A 10 -23.63 -20.33 8.80
CA ASP A 10 -23.87 -18.93 8.43
C ASP A 10 -24.44 -18.88 7.01
N VAL A 11 -25.69 -18.47 6.90
CA VAL A 11 -26.47 -18.41 5.65
C VAL A 11 -26.05 -17.22 4.76
N PHE A 12 -25.28 -16.28 5.30
CA PHE A 12 -24.74 -15.14 4.57
C PHE A 12 -23.22 -15.06 4.75
N LYS A 13 -22.46 -15.29 3.67
CA LYS A 13 -21.05 -14.86 3.64
C LYS A 13 -21.04 -13.35 3.60
N SER A 14 -20.66 -12.70 4.70
CA SER A 14 -20.41 -11.27 4.68
C SER A 14 -19.13 -11.00 3.87
N VAL A 15 -19.16 -9.95 3.05
CA VAL A 15 -18.01 -9.49 2.29
C VAL A 15 -17.73 -8.07 2.77
N VAL A 16 -16.48 -7.79 3.12
CA VAL A 16 -16.04 -6.49 3.58
C VAL A 16 -15.07 -5.91 2.57
N TYR A 17 -15.34 -4.68 2.11
CA TYR A 17 -14.43 -3.92 1.27
C TYR A 17 -13.67 -2.91 2.10
N ARG A 18 -12.34 -2.96 2.07
CA ARG A 18 -11.47 -2.03 2.81
C ARG A 18 -10.35 -1.49 1.93
N ILE A 19 -9.68 -0.47 2.45
CA ILE A 19 -8.48 0.11 1.86
C ILE A 19 -8.77 0.65 0.45
N PRO A 20 -9.57 1.73 0.35
CA PRO A 20 -9.96 2.29 -0.93
C PRO A 20 -8.76 2.95 -1.61
N ALA A 21 -8.71 2.82 -2.93
CA ALA A 21 -7.77 3.52 -3.78
C ALA A 21 -8.51 4.03 -5.02
N LEU A 22 -8.33 5.30 -5.35
CA LEU A 22 -9.07 5.97 -6.41
C LEU A 22 -8.10 6.51 -7.44
N PHE A 23 -8.49 6.42 -8.70
CA PHE A 23 -7.83 7.10 -9.80
C PHE A 23 -8.89 7.73 -10.69
N TYR A 24 -8.71 9.01 -11.02
CA TYR A 24 -9.60 9.73 -11.92
C TYR A 24 -8.82 10.20 -13.15
N GLU A 25 -9.20 9.69 -14.32
CA GLU A 25 -8.64 10.12 -15.60
C GLU A 25 -9.50 11.25 -16.17
N THR A 26 -8.87 12.41 -16.29
CA THR A 26 -9.56 13.66 -16.64
C THR A 26 -10.02 13.71 -18.09
N GLU A 27 -9.24 13.18 -19.04
CA GLU A 27 -9.57 13.31 -20.47
C GLU A 27 -10.79 12.48 -20.86
N SER A 28 -10.92 11.28 -20.30
CA SER A 28 -12.04 10.37 -20.56
C SER A 28 -13.16 10.51 -19.54
N ASN A 29 -12.99 11.34 -18.51
CA ASN A 29 -13.91 11.46 -17.37
C ASN A 29 -14.19 10.11 -16.68
N THR A 30 -13.15 9.28 -16.55
CA THR A 30 -13.27 7.92 -16.00
C THR A 30 -12.77 7.88 -14.55
N LEU A 31 -13.62 7.44 -13.63
CA LEU A 31 -13.23 7.13 -12.25
C LEU A 31 -13.01 5.63 -12.10
N LEU A 32 -11.82 5.23 -11.65
CA LEU A 32 -11.49 3.87 -11.23
C LEU A 32 -11.45 3.80 -9.70
N ALA A 33 -12.12 2.79 -9.14
CA ALA A 33 -12.19 2.58 -7.70
C ALA A 33 -11.76 1.17 -7.34
N PHE A 34 -10.62 1.07 -6.65
CA PHE A 34 -10.03 -0.16 -6.17
C PHE A 34 -10.26 -0.35 -4.68
N ALA A 35 -10.39 -1.60 -4.25
CA ALA A 35 -10.46 -1.95 -2.84
C ALA A 35 -9.97 -3.39 -2.64
N GLU A 36 -9.62 -3.72 -1.40
CA GLU A 36 -9.47 -5.10 -0.97
C GLU A 36 -10.83 -5.71 -0.67
N GLN A 37 -11.09 -6.90 -1.21
CA GLN A 37 -12.21 -7.74 -0.82
C GLN A 37 -11.76 -8.73 0.26
N ARG A 38 -12.46 -8.72 1.40
CA ARG A 38 -12.14 -9.51 2.60
C ARG A 38 -13.37 -10.28 3.10
N GLU A 39 -13.14 -11.40 3.79
CA GLU A 39 -14.23 -12.12 4.50
C GLU A 39 -14.64 -11.40 5.79
N THR A 40 -13.70 -10.69 6.43
CA THR A 40 -13.94 -9.91 7.66
C THR A 40 -13.16 -8.60 7.58
N GLU A 41 -13.27 -7.74 8.60
CA GLU A 41 -12.46 -6.51 8.66
C GLU A 41 -10.95 -6.76 8.78
N ALA A 42 -10.53 -7.98 9.17
CA ALA A 42 -9.14 -8.33 9.42
C ALA A 42 -8.33 -8.49 8.11
N ASN A 43 -7.12 -7.92 8.08
CA ASN A 43 -6.22 -7.97 6.92
C ASN A 43 -5.85 -9.41 6.50
N CYS A 44 -5.81 -10.35 7.46
CA CYS A 44 -5.51 -11.76 7.18
C CYS A 44 -6.61 -12.48 6.39
N THR A 45 -7.79 -11.88 6.26
CA THR A 45 -8.93 -12.44 5.51
C THR A 45 -9.12 -11.81 4.13
N ALA A 46 -8.18 -10.96 3.69
CA ALA A 46 -8.17 -10.45 2.32
C ALA A 46 -7.96 -11.59 1.32
N LYS A 47 -8.72 -11.53 0.23
CA LYS A 47 -8.68 -12.54 -0.83
C LYS A 47 -8.15 -11.98 -2.14
N GLU A 48 -8.57 -10.77 -2.47
CA GLU A 48 -8.42 -10.23 -3.81
C GLU A 48 -8.57 -8.71 -3.84
N LEU A 49 -8.06 -8.10 -4.91
CA LEU A 49 -8.33 -6.69 -5.23
C LEU A 49 -9.47 -6.62 -6.25
N VAL A 50 -10.39 -5.70 -6.04
CA VAL A 50 -11.53 -5.47 -6.93
C VAL A 50 -11.47 -4.07 -7.55
N ASN A 51 -12.05 -3.92 -8.74
CA ASN A 51 -12.29 -2.64 -9.40
C ASN A 51 -13.80 -2.45 -9.59
N LYS A 52 -14.39 -1.56 -8.80
CA LYS A 52 -15.85 -1.30 -8.82
C LYS A 52 -16.31 -0.66 -10.12
N SER A 53 -15.46 0.09 -10.81
CA SER A 53 -15.84 0.81 -12.03
C SER A 53 -16.20 -0.12 -13.19
N HIS A 54 -15.70 -1.36 -13.15
CA HIS A 54 -16.06 -2.41 -14.09
C HIS A 54 -16.87 -3.54 -13.44
N ASN A 55 -17.14 -3.48 -12.12
CA ASN A 55 -17.60 -4.62 -11.31
C ASN A 55 -16.72 -5.87 -11.49
N LEU A 56 -15.41 -5.69 -11.65
CA LEU A 56 -14.49 -6.77 -11.98
C LEU A 56 -13.49 -7.05 -10.85
N LEU A 57 -13.19 -8.33 -10.72
CA LEU A 57 -12.00 -8.82 -10.05
C LEU A 57 -10.76 -8.37 -10.84
N VAL A 58 -9.75 -7.89 -10.14
CA VAL A 58 -8.44 -7.61 -10.74
C VAL A 58 -7.60 -8.90 -10.71
N GLU A 59 -7.97 -9.86 -11.57
CA GLU A 59 -7.50 -11.26 -11.50
C GLU A 59 -5.98 -11.41 -11.55
N LYS A 60 -5.29 -10.47 -12.19
CA LYS A 60 -3.83 -10.46 -12.34
C LYS A 60 -3.09 -9.93 -11.11
N ALA A 61 -3.78 -9.27 -10.18
CA ALA A 61 -3.19 -8.74 -8.96
C ALA A 61 -3.03 -9.82 -7.87
N LYS A 62 -2.31 -10.90 -8.15
CA LYS A 62 -2.08 -12.00 -7.20
C LYS A 62 -0.78 -12.73 -7.45
N LEU A 63 -0.28 -13.36 -6.39
CA LEU A 63 0.76 -14.39 -6.43
C LEU A 63 0.22 -15.64 -5.72
N ASP A 64 0.60 -16.84 -6.18
CA ASP A 64 0.14 -18.08 -5.57
C ASP A 64 0.62 -18.21 -4.12
N ASN A 65 -0.32 -18.50 -3.20
CA ASN A 65 -0.10 -18.56 -1.74
C ASN A 65 0.18 -17.19 -1.07
N TYR A 66 -0.19 -16.09 -1.73
CA TYR A 66 -0.15 -14.75 -1.16
C TYR A 66 -1.51 -14.08 -1.32
N ARG A 67 -1.85 -13.23 -0.34
CA ARG A 67 -3.01 -12.33 -0.45
C ARG A 67 -2.57 -10.93 -0.87
N PRO A 68 -3.26 -10.30 -1.84
CA PRO A 68 -2.96 -8.93 -2.24
C PRO A 68 -3.61 -7.91 -1.28
N LEU A 69 -2.89 -6.84 -0.98
CA LEU A 69 -3.30 -5.78 -0.05
C LEU A 69 -2.82 -4.40 -0.55
N ASN A 70 -3.43 -3.35 -0.01
CA ASN A 70 -3.05 -1.95 -0.20
C ASN A 70 -2.90 -1.54 -1.67
N PRO A 71 -4.00 -1.50 -2.46
CA PRO A 71 -3.94 -0.97 -3.82
C PRO A 71 -3.46 0.49 -3.83
N CYS A 72 -2.63 0.83 -4.80
CA CYS A 72 -2.08 2.18 -5.00
C CYS A 72 -1.86 2.44 -6.51
N PRO A 73 -2.87 2.98 -7.22
CA PRO A 73 -2.75 3.33 -8.62
C PRO A 73 -1.83 4.54 -8.83
N VAL A 74 -1.04 4.51 -9.90
CA VAL A 74 -0.27 5.66 -10.41
C VAL A 74 -0.35 5.66 -11.94
N PHE A 75 -0.58 6.83 -12.53
CA PHE A 75 -0.80 6.97 -13.97
C PHE A 75 0.36 7.72 -14.63
N GLU A 76 0.97 7.10 -15.63
CA GLU A 76 2.01 7.69 -16.47
C GLU A 76 1.33 8.33 -17.69
N LYS A 77 1.32 9.66 -17.74
CA LYS A 77 0.51 10.43 -18.71
C LYS A 77 1.06 10.38 -20.14
N ASN A 78 2.35 10.13 -20.32
CA ASN A 78 3.00 10.17 -21.63
C ASN A 78 2.72 8.90 -22.46
N THR A 79 2.71 7.73 -21.82
CA THR A 79 2.39 6.42 -22.40
C THR A 79 0.96 6.00 -22.12
N LYS A 80 0.22 6.76 -21.29
CA LYS A 80 -1.15 6.48 -20.86
C LYS A 80 -1.25 5.12 -20.16
N THR A 81 -0.23 4.79 -19.39
CA THR A 81 -0.13 3.52 -18.66
C THR A 81 -0.56 3.72 -17.21
N LEU A 82 -1.59 3.00 -16.80
CA LEU A 82 -1.99 2.88 -15.40
C LEU A 82 -1.20 1.73 -14.75
N PHE A 83 -0.41 2.05 -13.73
CA PHE A 83 0.18 1.06 -12.84
C PHE A 83 -0.73 0.91 -11.63
N LEU A 84 -1.04 -0.32 -11.23
CA LEU A 84 -1.65 -0.62 -9.94
C LEU A 84 -0.62 -1.31 -9.07
N PHE A 85 -0.03 -0.58 -8.13
CA PHE A 85 0.85 -1.14 -7.10
C PHE A 85 0.03 -1.77 -5.99
N PHE A 86 0.57 -2.82 -5.39
CA PHE A 86 0.02 -3.51 -4.22
C PHE A 86 1.14 -4.30 -3.54
N ILE A 87 0.86 -4.79 -2.33
CA ILE A 87 1.69 -5.82 -1.72
C ILE A 87 1.02 -7.17 -1.78
N CYS A 88 1.83 -8.23 -1.86
CA CYS A 88 1.39 -9.61 -1.66
C CYS A 88 2.01 -10.14 -0.38
N VAL A 89 1.20 -10.56 0.59
CA VAL A 89 1.71 -11.14 1.86
C VAL A 89 1.42 -12.63 1.90
N GLU A 90 2.42 -13.44 2.24
CA GLU A 90 2.28 -14.90 2.32
C GLU A 90 1.10 -15.27 3.21
N ASP A 91 0.27 -16.20 2.75
CA ASP A 91 -0.97 -16.56 3.42
C ASP A 91 -0.75 -16.95 4.88
N ARG A 92 -1.68 -16.53 5.75
CA ARG A 92 -1.65 -16.77 7.20
C ARG A 92 -0.51 -16.08 7.97
N VAL A 93 0.38 -15.35 7.31
CA VAL A 93 1.44 -14.57 7.98
C VAL A 93 0.92 -13.20 8.38
N GLU A 94 0.83 -12.91 9.68
CA GLU A 94 0.39 -11.60 10.18
C GLU A 94 1.50 -10.53 10.14
N GLU A 95 1.12 -9.27 9.96
CA GLU A 95 2.04 -8.12 10.02
C GLU A 95 2.81 -8.08 11.35
N GLN A 96 2.10 -8.23 12.47
CA GLN A 96 2.72 -8.20 13.81
C GLN A 96 3.69 -9.35 14.04
N TRP A 97 3.42 -10.52 13.46
CA TRP A 97 4.35 -11.64 13.50
C TRP A 97 5.64 -11.31 12.73
N GLN A 98 5.53 -10.70 11.54
CA GLN A 98 6.69 -10.28 10.74
C GLN A 98 7.54 -9.24 11.47
N ILE A 99 6.89 -8.23 12.08
CA ILE A 99 7.55 -7.17 12.87
C ILE A 99 8.33 -7.78 14.05
N LYS A 100 7.69 -8.64 14.84
CA LYS A 100 8.31 -9.28 16.02
C LYS A 100 9.46 -10.21 15.65
N ASN A 101 9.32 -10.97 14.57
CA ASN A 101 10.32 -11.95 14.12
C ASN A 101 11.34 -11.38 13.13
N ARG A 102 11.23 -10.09 12.78
CA ARG A 102 12.13 -9.41 11.82
C ARG A 102 12.27 -10.19 10.51
N THR A 103 11.17 -10.77 10.04
CA THR A 103 11.15 -11.67 8.90
C THR A 103 10.14 -11.18 7.86
N ASN A 104 10.64 -10.73 6.72
CA ASN A 104 9.83 -10.23 5.62
C ASN A 104 9.16 -11.39 4.85
N LYS A 105 7.83 -11.37 4.81
CA LYS A 105 6.99 -12.26 4.00
C LYS A 105 6.06 -11.49 3.06
N ALA A 106 6.34 -10.20 2.83
CA ALA A 106 5.66 -9.33 1.91
C ALA A 106 6.44 -9.18 0.59
N ARG A 107 5.70 -9.02 -0.51
CA ARG A 107 6.20 -8.79 -1.86
C ARG A 107 5.70 -7.45 -2.38
N LEU A 108 6.53 -6.71 -3.10
CA LEU A 108 6.12 -5.49 -3.79
C LEU A 108 5.76 -5.84 -5.23
N CYS A 109 4.51 -5.64 -5.61
CA CYS A 109 4.03 -6.03 -6.92
C CYS A 109 3.34 -4.87 -7.63
N TYR A 110 3.31 -4.93 -8.96
CA TYR A 110 2.39 -4.15 -9.75
C TYR A 110 1.90 -4.92 -10.97
N ILE A 111 0.79 -4.44 -11.51
CA ILE A 111 0.28 -4.77 -12.84
C ILE A 111 0.04 -3.46 -13.60
N THR A 112 0.05 -3.51 -14.92
CA THR A 112 -0.22 -2.34 -15.77
C THR A 112 -1.45 -2.53 -16.63
N SER A 113 -2.07 -1.42 -17.00
CA SER A 113 -3.16 -1.35 -17.97
C SER A 113 -2.99 -0.15 -18.89
N GLU A 114 -3.22 -0.34 -20.18
CA GLU A 114 -3.20 0.70 -21.21
C GLU A 114 -4.62 1.09 -21.66
N ASP A 115 -5.65 0.48 -21.07
CA ASP A 115 -7.07 0.63 -21.43
C ASP A 115 -7.96 0.96 -20.22
N LEU A 116 -7.38 1.68 -19.25
CA LEU A 116 -8.03 2.16 -18.04
C LEU A 116 -8.62 1.04 -17.17
N GLY A 117 -7.90 -0.07 -17.06
CA GLY A 117 -8.18 -1.16 -16.14
C GLY A 117 -9.18 -2.19 -16.66
N GLN A 118 -9.41 -2.23 -17.98
CA GLN A 118 -10.20 -3.29 -18.64
C GLN A 118 -9.37 -4.55 -18.79
N ASN A 119 -8.13 -4.42 -19.28
CA ASN A 119 -7.14 -5.50 -19.33
C ASN A 119 -5.92 -5.14 -18.49
N TRP A 120 -5.28 -6.18 -17.95
CA TRP A 120 -4.12 -6.05 -17.07
C TRP A 120 -2.99 -6.96 -17.55
N SER A 121 -1.76 -6.49 -17.40
CA SER A 121 -0.55 -7.29 -17.58
C SER A 121 -0.48 -8.45 -16.57
N GLU A 122 0.44 -9.38 -16.80
CA GLU A 122 0.88 -10.28 -15.72
C GLU A 122 1.53 -9.48 -14.58
N VAL A 123 1.51 -10.06 -13.38
CA VAL A 123 2.11 -9.47 -12.19
C VAL A 123 3.63 -9.34 -12.35
N THR A 124 4.15 -8.16 -12.04
CA THR A 124 5.59 -7.90 -11.92
C THR A 124 5.95 -7.83 -10.44
N ASP A 125 6.93 -8.62 -9.99
CA ASP A 125 7.46 -8.61 -8.63
C ASP A 125 8.78 -7.83 -8.55
N LEU A 126 8.77 -6.71 -7.82
CA LEU A 126 9.92 -5.83 -7.60
C LEU A 126 10.70 -6.14 -6.30
N THR A 127 10.29 -7.15 -5.54
CA THR A 127 10.84 -7.43 -4.20
C THR A 127 12.35 -7.63 -4.23
N TYR A 128 12.86 -8.32 -5.26
CA TYR A 128 14.27 -8.66 -5.37
C TYR A 128 15.10 -7.63 -6.14
N THR A 129 14.46 -6.67 -6.82
CA THR A 129 15.15 -5.58 -7.51
C THR A 129 15.49 -4.41 -6.58
N LEU A 130 14.82 -4.33 -5.42
CA LEU A 130 15.01 -3.28 -4.42
C LEU A 130 15.74 -3.83 -3.19
N GLY A 131 17.06 -3.62 -3.15
CA GLY A 131 17.95 -4.22 -2.15
C GLY A 131 17.67 -3.81 -0.70
N GLU A 132 16.95 -2.71 -0.48
CA GLU A 132 16.54 -2.20 0.84
C GLU A 132 15.51 -3.10 1.52
N ILE A 133 14.62 -3.73 0.73
CA ILE A 133 13.48 -4.53 1.22
C ILE A 133 13.94 -5.70 2.11
N LYS A 134 15.14 -6.24 1.85
CA LYS A 134 15.72 -7.36 2.62
C LYS A 134 15.97 -7.02 4.09
N ASN A 135 16.07 -5.73 4.43
CA ASN A 135 16.36 -5.26 5.78
C ASN A 135 15.08 -4.81 6.52
N TRP A 136 13.92 -5.01 5.92
CA TRP A 136 12.64 -4.63 6.50
C TRP A 136 11.96 -5.86 7.09
N ALA A 137 11.28 -5.70 8.22
CA ALA A 137 10.44 -6.75 8.78
C ALA A 137 9.18 -6.95 7.95
N THR A 138 8.58 -5.86 7.46
CA THR A 138 7.45 -5.83 6.53
C THR A 138 7.30 -4.40 6.01
N PHE A 139 6.49 -4.19 4.96
CA PHE A 139 6.24 -2.90 4.35
C PHE A 139 4.90 -2.91 3.62
N ALA A 140 4.42 -1.73 3.22
CA ALA A 140 3.33 -1.60 2.25
C ALA A 140 3.46 -0.34 1.39
N VAL A 141 2.76 -0.34 0.25
CA VAL A 141 2.54 0.85 -0.57
C VAL A 141 1.28 1.58 -0.11
N GLY A 142 1.23 2.89 -0.31
CA GLY A 142 0.09 3.74 0.05
C GLY A 142 -0.46 3.38 1.44
N PRO A 143 -1.77 3.11 1.57
CA PRO A 143 -2.76 2.96 0.49
C PRO A 143 -3.29 4.31 -0.01
N GLY A 144 -3.94 4.33 -1.18
CA GLY A 144 -4.54 5.54 -1.73
C GLY A 144 -4.18 5.73 -3.19
N HIS A 145 -3.23 6.62 -3.50
CA HIS A 145 -2.74 6.81 -4.86
C HIS A 145 -1.27 7.23 -4.90
N GLY A 146 -0.62 6.98 -6.04
CA GLY A 146 0.64 7.62 -6.40
C GLY A 146 0.42 8.92 -7.17
N LEU A 147 1.49 9.52 -7.65
CA LEU A 147 1.43 10.69 -8.53
C LEU A 147 2.50 10.67 -9.61
N GLN A 148 2.23 11.38 -10.71
CA GLN A 148 3.27 11.83 -11.64
C GLN A 148 3.51 13.33 -11.42
N MET A 149 4.75 13.69 -11.11
CA MET A 149 5.18 15.08 -10.95
C MET A 149 5.11 15.83 -12.28
N LYS A 150 5.10 17.16 -12.23
CA LYS A 150 5.13 18.06 -13.40
C LYS A 150 6.32 17.77 -14.33
N LYS A 151 7.45 17.33 -13.78
CA LYS A 151 8.66 16.95 -14.54
C LYS A 151 8.67 15.49 -15.02
N GLY A 152 7.62 14.72 -14.79
CA GLY A 152 7.44 13.37 -15.32
C GLY A 152 7.79 12.23 -14.36
N ARG A 153 8.51 12.50 -13.25
CA ARG A 153 8.82 11.48 -12.22
C ARG A 153 7.54 10.88 -11.65
N LEU A 154 7.45 9.55 -11.65
CA LEU A 154 6.41 8.80 -10.96
C LEU A 154 6.80 8.59 -9.50
N ILE A 155 5.82 8.65 -8.60
CA ILE A 155 6.00 8.46 -7.16
C ILE A 155 4.88 7.59 -6.61
N VAL A 156 5.28 6.57 -5.84
CA VAL A 156 4.40 5.70 -5.06
C VAL A 156 4.82 5.83 -3.58
N PRO A 157 3.93 6.26 -2.69
CA PRO A 157 4.22 6.31 -1.26
C PRO A 157 4.45 4.90 -0.70
N VAL A 158 5.45 4.75 0.17
CA VAL A 158 5.78 3.48 0.82
C VAL A 158 6.03 3.73 2.30
N TYR A 159 5.67 2.78 3.16
CA TYR A 159 6.19 2.73 4.53
C TYR A 159 6.74 1.34 4.82
N ALA A 160 7.78 1.27 5.64
CA ALA A 160 8.45 0.04 5.98
C ALA A 160 8.90 -0.01 7.44
N TYR A 161 8.75 -1.16 8.07
CA TYR A 161 9.30 -1.46 9.39
C TYR A 161 10.77 -1.87 9.25
N VAL A 162 11.67 -0.92 9.46
CA VAL A 162 13.11 -1.11 9.27
C VAL A 162 13.72 -1.79 10.49
N CYS A 163 14.44 -2.89 10.25
CA CYS A 163 15.17 -3.60 11.28
C CYS A 163 16.53 -2.93 11.54
N SER A 164 16.61 -2.04 12.52
CA SER A 164 17.91 -1.48 12.94
C SER A 164 18.74 -2.52 13.71
N SER A 165 20.06 -2.46 13.54
CA SER A 165 21.02 -3.16 14.42
C SER A 165 21.38 -2.37 15.67
N SER A 166 21.03 -1.08 15.72
CA SER A 166 21.42 -0.13 16.78
C SER A 166 20.28 0.27 17.73
N SER A 167 19.05 -0.21 17.50
CA SER A 167 17.93 0.10 18.37
C SER A 167 18.05 -0.66 19.70
N LYS A 168 17.97 0.07 20.82
CA LYS A 168 18.01 -0.51 22.18
C LYS A 168 16.83 -1.45 22.45
N SER A 169 15.69 -1.19 21.82
CA SER A 169 14.61 -2.15 21.65
C SER A 169 14.89 -2.94 20.37
N ASN A 170 14.94 -4.27 20.43
CA ASN A 170 15.12 -5.15 19.26
C ASN A 170 13.92 -5.11 18.27
N GLU A 171 13.09 -4.07 18.31
CA GLU A 171 11.86 -3.92 17.55
C GLU A 171 12.11 -3.15 16.25
N ALA A 172 11.43 -3.56 15.17
CA ALA A 172 11.49 -2.85 13.90
C ALA A 172 10.64 -1.56 13.98
N THR A 173 11.17 -0.46 13.45
CA THR A 173 10.51 0.86 13.52
C THR A 173 10.03 1.27 12.13
N SER A 174 8.79 1.76 12.05
CA SER A 174 8.18 2.17 10.77
C SER A 174 8.68 3.54 10.31
N TYR A 175 9.05 3.64 9.03
CA TYR A 175 9.38 4.90 8.36
C TYR A 175 8.79 4.95 6.96
N ALA A 176 8.43 6.15 6.49
CA ALA A 176 7.99 6.37 5.12
C ALA A 176 9.18 6.58 4.16
N PHE A 177 8.95 6.19 2.91
CA PHE A 177 9.83 6.22 1.76
C PHE A 177 9.02 6.66 0.53
N ALA A 178 9.71 7.14 -0.50
CA ALA A 178 9.13 7.34 -1.82
C ALA A 178 9.72 6.31 -2.78
N LEU A 179 8.90 5.41 -3.32
CA LEU A 179 9.29 4.62 -4.49
C LEU A 179 9.09 5.49 -5.73
N TYR A 180 10.08 5.60 -6.60
CA TYR A 180 9.99 6.49 -7.76
C TYR A 180 10.57 5.88 -9.03
N SER A 181 10.13 6.40 -10.17
CA SER A 181 10.65 6.10 -11.50
C SER A 181 10.85 7.39 -12.28
N ASP A 182 12.01 7.51 -12.94
CA ASP A 182 12.37 8.63 -13.83
C ASP A 182 12.29 8.26 -15.31
N ASP A 183 11.99 6.99 -15.62
CA ASP A 183 12.01 6.41 -16.97
C ASP A 183 10.66 5.77 -17.32
N ARG A 184 9.58 6.47 -16.93
CA ARG A 184 8.18 6.12 -17.24
C ARG A 184 7.76 4.74 -16.74
N GLY A 185 8.30 4.33 -15.59
CA GLY A 185 7.99 3.05 -14.94
C GLY A 185 8.81 1.86 -15.42
N SER A 186 9.86 2.08 -16.23
CA SER A 186 10.75 1.01 -16.71
C SER A 186 11.63 0.47 -15.59
N THR A 187 12.14 1.36 -14.74
CA THR A 187 12.88 1.00 -13.51
C THR A 187 12.36 1.80 -12.32
N TRP A 188 12.49 1.20 -11.14
CA TRP A 188 12.01 1.77 -9.88
C TRP A 188 13.13 1.80 -8.84
N LYS A 189 13.15 2.86 -8.03
CA LYS A 189 14.14 3.09 -6.98
C LYS A 189 13.46 3.57 -5.72
N LEU A 190 14.03 3.26 -4.56
CA LEU A 190 13.61 3.84 -3.29
C LEU A 190 14.38 5.14 -3.03
N GLY A 191 13.64 6.19 -2.65
CA GLY A 191 14.18 7.44 -2.16
C GLY A 191 14.72 7.30 -0.74
N GLN A 192 15.23 8.40 -0.20
CA GLN A 192 15.75 8.42 1.17
C GLN A 192 14.64 8.11 2.19
N MET A 193 15.01 7.42 3.28
CA MET A 193 14.12 7.19 4.41
C MET A 193 13.81 8.50 5.14
N LEU A 194 12.56 8.73 5.53
CA LEU A 194 12.26 9.83 6.46
C LEU A 194 12.90 9.57 7.82
N GLN A 195 13.52 10.60 8.41
CA GLN A 195 14.19 10.48 9.70
C GLN A 195 13.23 10.37 10.90
N THR A 196 11.92 10.58 10.67
CA THR A 196 10.89 10.50 11.70
C THR A 196 10.03 9.27 11.50
N GLN A 197 9.77 8.55 12.61
CA GLN A 197 8.87 7.40 12.60
C GLN A 197 7.51 7.76 11.99
N SER A 198 7.10 6.96 11.02
CA SER A 198 5.95 7.21 10.13
C SER A 198 5.41 5.88 9.60
N GLY A 199 4.08 5.75 9.54
CA GLY A 199 3.36 4.63 8.96
C GLY A 199 2.81 4.98 7.58
N GLU A 200 1.59 4.50 7.29
CA GLU A 200 0.83 4.81 6.07
C GLU A 200 0.95 6.30 5.70
N CYS A 201 1.22 6.57 4.44
CA CYS A 201 1.53 7.92 3.98
C CYS A 201 0.98 8.20 2.59
N GLN A 202 0.73 9.48 2.31
CA GLN A 202 0.35 10.01 1.01
C GLN A 202 1.27 11.17 0.63
N MET A 203 1.43 11.37 -0.67
CA MET A 203 2.34 12.37 -1.20
C MET A 203 1.66 13.27 -2.22
N ALA A 204 2.10 14.52 -2.29
CA ALA A 204 1.67 15.49 -3.27
C ALA A 204 2.87 16.35 -3.71
N GLU A 205 2.89 16.75 -4.97
CA GLU A 205 3.81 17.79 -5.44
C GLU A 205 3.24 19.15 -5.06
N ILE A 206 4.05 19.96 -4.39
CA ILE A 206 3.72 21.35 -4.06
C ILE A 206 4.70 22.29 -4.74
N PHE A 207 4.24 23.52 -4.96
CA PHE A 207 4.99 24.55 -5.66
C PHE A 207 5.18 25.78 -4.76
N ASP A 208 6.42 26.25 -4.69
CA ASP A 208 6.79 27.54 -4.11
C ASP A 208 7.47 28.37 -5.21
N GLY A 209 6.67 29.19 -5.90
CA GLY A 209 7.05 29.80 -7.18
C GLY A 209 7.39 28.73 -8.22
N ASP A 210 8.59 28.80 -8.80
CA ASP A 210 9.08 27.83 -9.78
C ASP A 210 9.69 26.56 -9.15
N LYS A 211 9.83 26.52 -7.82
CA LYS A 211 10.39 25.36 -7.12
C LYS A 211 9.30 24.35 -6.82
N SER A 212 9.53 23.10 -7.19
CA SER A 212 8.65 21.96 -6.88
C SER A 212 9.26 21.07 -5.80
N SER A 213 8.48 20.66 -4.80
CA SER A 213 8.89 19.72 -3.75
C SER A 213 7.80 18.67 -3.49
N ILE A 214 8.17 17.49 -2.99
CA ILE A 214 7.19 16.49 -2.54
C ILE A 214 6.89 16.77 -1.07
N TYR A 215 5.62 17.02 -0.81
CA TYR A 215 5.01 17.01 0.49
C TYR A 215 4.53 15.59 0.80
N CYS A 216 4.91 15.06 1.96
CA CYS A 216 4.48 13.77 2.47
C CYS A 216 3.70 13.96 3.76
N ASN A 217 2.49 13.43 3.80
CA ASN A 217 1.67 13.35 5.00
C ASN A 217 1.62 11.89 5.45
N ALA A 218 2.12 11.59 6.64
CA ALA A 218 2.18 10.23 7.17
C ALA A 218 1.48 10.10 8.51
N CYS A 219 0.76 8.99 8.69
CA CYS A 219 0.21 8.56 9.96
C CYS A 219 1.36 8.32 10.96
N SER A 220 1.25 8.86 12.17
CA SER A 220 2.19 8.56 13.25
C SER A 220 1.66 7.45 14.14
N GLN A 221 2.57 6.61 14.65
CA GLN A 221 2.26 5.76 15.78
C GLN A 221 2.52 6.54 17.07
N GLY A 222 1.45 6.92 17.76
CA GLY A 222 1.49 7.50 19.10
C GLY A 222 0.70 6.62 20.05
N ALA A 223 1.36 6.12 21.10
CA ALA A 223 0.68 5.44 22.19
C ALA A 223 -0.32 6.39 22.87
N TYR A 224 -1.55 5.91 23.03
CA TYR A 224 -2.59 6.47 23.88
C TYR A 224 -2.04 6.73 25.30
N LYS A 225 -2.14 7.95 25.81
CA LYS A 225 -2.14 8.20 27.27
C LYS A 225 -3.60 8.26 27.71
N PRO A 226 -4.05 7.43 28.67
CA PRO A 226 -5.42 7.47 29.12
C PRO A 226 -5.61 8.67 30.06
N SER A 227 -6.19 9.74 29.55
CA SER A 227 -6.88 10.71 30.38
C SER A 227 -8.04 11.32 29.61
N GLY A 228 -9.24 10.78 29.85
CA GLY A 228 -10.52 11.44 29.59
C GLY A 228 -11.09 11.20 28.19
N PHE A 229 -12.09 10.31 28.14
CA PHE A 229 -13.22 10.26 27.21
C PHE A 229 -13.04 10.93 25.82
N ASP A 230 -12.66 10.13 24.81
CA ASP A 230 -13.34 10.11 23.50
C ASP A 230 -12.92 8.84 22.72
N ASP A 231 -13.88 8.12 22.13
CA ASP A 231 -13.69 6.81 21.47
C ASP A 231 -13.48 6.96 19.95
N HIS A 232 -12.46 7.74 19.59
CA HIS A 232 -12.00 7.87 18.21
C HIS A 232 -10.48 7.71 18.14
N ARG A 233 -10.03 6.76 17.30
CA ARG A 233 -8.61 6.45 17.02
C ARG A 233 -7.95 7.65 16.34
N ASN A 234 -7.54 8.65 17.13
CA ASN A 234 -6.82 9.83 16.63
C ASN A 234 -5.44 9.44 16.12
N THR A 235 -5.36 9.23 14.81
CA THR A 235 -4.10 9.02 14.10
C THR A 235 -3.53 10.41 13.83
N HIS A 236 -2.46 10.80 14.52
CA HIS A 236 -1.84 12.10 14.27
C HIS A 236 -1.03 12.04 12.96
N CYS A 237 -1.32 12.95 12.04
CA CYS A 237 -0.62 13.09 10.77
C CYS A 237 0.59 14.02 10.90
N LYS A 238 1.74 13.63 10.37
CA LYS A 238 2.96 14.46 10.32
C LYS A 238 3.35 14.79 8.88
N SER A 239 3.74 16.04 8.68
CA SER A 239 4.15 16.61 7.40
C SER A 239 5.67 16.53 7.23
N PHE A 240 6.12 16.08 6.07
CA PHE A 240 7.54 15.98 5.73
C PHE A 240 7.78 16.43 4.29
N PHE A 241 9.00 16.88 4.01
CA PHE A 241 9.44 17.20 2.67
C PHE A 241 10.51 16.21 2.25
N PHE A 242 10.36 15.65 1.05
CA PHE A 242 11.45 14.94 0.40
C PHE A 242 12.24 15.94 -0.44
N THR A 243 13.53 16.09 -0.13
CA THR A 243 14.50 16.76 -0.99
C THR A 243 15.25 15.71 -1.80
N TYR A 244 15.25 15.84 -3.12
CA TYR A 244 15.96 14.97 -4.05
C TYR A 244 17.00 15.75 -4.84
#